data_AF-A0AAV5STA7-F1
#
_entry.id   AF-A0AAV5STA7-F1
#
_cell.length_a   1.000
_cell.length_b   1.000
_cell.length_c   1.000
_cell.angle_alpha   90.00
_cell.angle_beta   90.00
_cell.angle_gamma   90.00
#
_symmetry.space_group_name_H-M   'P 1'
#
loop_
_entity.id
_entity.type
_entity.pdbx_description
1 polymer ?
#
loop_
_entity_poly.entity_id
_entity_poly.type
_entity_poly.pdbx_seq_one_letter_code
_entity_poly.pdbx_strand_id
1 'polypeptide(L)'
;ETIRLCDVQAFRNDLYTPSSCIRPVIYRYIDVIKNSIALMEAIHFELFMPDRPDLRFLGVQLTTVPLGTVEGDYFRVPVVDLLSNPSFAIRLVNKEFPVLWEVKRMEKIVRGLRTQSELAYIVDR
;
A
#
# COMPACT_ATOMS: atom_id res chain seq x y z
N GLU A 1 -13.62 8.67 5.41
CA GLU A 1 -13.05 7.70 6.37
C GLU A 1 -11.56 7.58 6.09
N THR A 2 -10.74 7.42 7.13
CA THR A 2 -9.27 7.37 7.02
C THR A 2 -8.76 6.19 7.83
N ILE A 3 -7.92 5.36 7.22
CA ILE A 3 -7.30 4.20 7.85
C ILE A 3 -5.79 4.39 7.91
N ARG A 4 -5.19 4.11 9.06
CA ARG A 4 -3.74 4.00 9.20
C ARG A 4 -3.33 2.57 8.89
N LEU A 5 -2.39 2.41 7.96
CA LEU A 5 -1.86 1.10 7.56
C LEU A 5 -0.65 0.79 8.42
N CYS A 6 -0.93 0.16 9.54
CA CYS A 6 0.01 -0.31 10.54
C CYS A 6 -0.39 -1.74 10.92
N ASP A 7 0.58 -2.57 11.31
CA ASP A 7 0.41 -4.01 11.54
C ASP A 7 -0.94 -4.34 12.22
N VAL A 8 -1.68 -5.30 11.63
CA VAL A 8 -2.98 -5.75 12.14
C VAL A 8 -2.85 -6.32 13.55
N GLN A 9 -1.69 -6.81 13.99
CA GLN A 9 -1.50 -7.18 15.40
C GLN A 9 -1.57 -5.97 16.35
N ALA A 10 -1.06 -4.80 15.96
CA ALA A 10 -1.22 -3.58 16.76
C ALA A 10 -2.67 -3.06 16.71
N PHE A 11 -3.37 -3.25 15.59
CA PHE A 11 -4.80 -2.95 15.43
C PHE A 11 -5.72 -3.89 16.21
N ARG A 12 -5.36 -5.15 16.33
CA ARG A 12 -6.12 -6.15 17.10
C ARG A 12 -5.95 -6.01 18.62
N ASN A 13 -4.85 -5.41 19.08
CA ASN A 13 -4.52 -5.34 20.50
C ASN A 13 -4.84 -3.99 21.16
N ASP A 14 -5.40 -3.00 20.44
CA ASP A 14 -5.76 -1.67 20.97
C ASP A 14 -4.62 -0.87 21.66
N LEU A 15 -3.37 -1.34 21.55
CA LEU A 15 -2.19 -0.73 22.16
C LEU A 15 -1.55 0.33 21.24
N TYR A 16 -2.37 1.20 20.64
CA TYR A 16 -1.86 2.20 19.69
C TYR A 16 -1.27 3.42 20.40
N THR A 17 0.04 3.59 20.25
CA THR A 17 0.69 4.90 20.33
C THR A 17 1.17 5.30 18.92
N PRO A 18 1.04 6.57 18.52
CA PRO A 18 1.36 7.02 17.15
C PRO A 18 2.83 6.80 16.74
N SER A 19 3.71 6.48 17.70
CA SER A 19 5.14 6.18 17.52
C SER A 19 5.47 4.70 17.35
N SER A 20 4.50 3.77 17.41
CA SER A 20 4.76 2.32 17.49
C SER A 20 4.37 1.52 16.25
N CYS A 21 4.32 2.11 15.06
CA CYS A 21 4.15 1.33 13.82
C CYS A 21 5.46 0.58 13.53
N ILE A 22 5.59 -0.63 14.10
CA ILE A 22 6.82 -1.42 14.04
C ILE A 22 7.06 -1.97 12.61
N ARG A 23 6.01 -2.10 11.77
CA ARG A 23 6.09 -2.64 10.40
C ARG A 23 5.07 -1.98 9.47
N PRO A 24 5.49 -1.11 8.53
CA PRO A 24 4.60 -0.53 7.54
C PRO A 24 4.17 -1.57 6.50
N VAL A 25 2.92 -1.49 6.04
CA VAL A 25 2.47 -2.30 4.88
C VAL A 25 3.14 -1.75 3.62
N ILE A 26 3.83 -2.63 2.91
CA ILE A 26 4.52 -2.27 1.66
C ILE A 26 3.59 -2.56 0.48
N TYR A 27 3.51 -1.58 -0.40
CA TYR A 27 2.78 -1.68 -1.65
C TYR A 27 3.74 -1.65 -2.83
N ARG A 28 3.39 -2.39 -3.87
CA ARG A 28 4.08 -2.40 -5.16
C ARG A 28 3.23 -1.65 -6.17
N TYR A 29 3.82 -0.73 -6.90
CA TYR A 29 3.19 -0.07 -8.03
C TYR A 29 3.02 -1.05 -9.19
N ILE A 30 1.80 -1.18 -9.72
CA ILE A 30 1.48 -2.21 -10.72
C ILE A 30 1.01 -1.66 -12.06
N ASP A 31 0.20 -0.60 -12.09
CA ASP A 31 -0.43 -0.16 -13.35
C ASP A 31 -1.04 1.25 -13.25
N VAL A 32 -1.48 1.81 -14.37
CA VAL A 32 -2.30 3.02 -14.49
C VAL A 32 -3.61 2.70 -15.20
N ILE A 33 -4.73 2.93 -14.52
CA ILE A 33 -6.07 2.78 -15.07
C ILE A 33 -6.61 4.14 -15.54
N LYS A 34 -7.16 4.15 -16.76
CA LYS A 34 -7.88 5.30 -17.34
C LYS A 34 -7.08 6.61 -17.28
N ASN A 35 -5.75 6.52 -17.40
CA ASN A 35 -4.81 7.65 -17.39
C ASN A 35 -4.96 8.63 -16.21
N SER A 36 -5.58 8.23 -15.10
CA SER A 36 -5.94 9.12 -13.99
C SER A 36 -5.62 8.53 -12.62
N ILE A 37 -5.81 7.22 -12.46
CA ILE A 37 -5.56 6.51 -11.20
C ILE A 37 -4.49 5.47 -11.45
N ALA A 38 -3.38 5.57 -10.72
CA ALA A 38 -2.43 4.47 -10.65
C ALA A 38 -2.79 3.51 -9.53
N LEU A 39 -2.26 2.30 -9.63
CA LEU A 39 -2.60 1.19 -8.75
C LEU A 39 -1.41 0.67 -7.98
N MET A 40 -1.71 0.29 -6.75
CA MET A 40 -0.77 -0.27 -5.81
C MET A 40 -1.31 -1.57 -5.24
N GLU A 41 -0.49 -2.63 -5.24
CA GLU A 41 -0.82 -3.95 -4.68
C GLU A 41 0.00 -4.22 -3.40
N ALA A 42 -0.66 -4.64 -2.32
CA ALA A 42 0.02 -5.07 -1.10
C ALA A 42 0.80 -6.38 -1.31
N ILE A 43 2.11 -6.38 -1.04
CA ILE A 43 3.01 -7.51 -1.39
C ILE A 43 2.91 -8.73 -0.46
N HIS A 44 2.39 -8.55 0.75
CA HIS A 44 2.24 -9.60 1.75
C HIS A 44 0.81 -9.63 2.32
N PHE A 45 -0.16 -9.28 1.47
CA PHE A 45 -1.56 -9.09 1.85
C PHE A 45 -2.15 -10.29 2.61
N GLU A 46 -2.01 -11.49 2.06
CA GLU A 46 -2.60 -12.72 2.65
C GLU A 46 -2.00 -13.07 4.02
N LEU A 47 -0.82 -12.57 4.35
CA LEU A 47 -0.16 -12.80 5.63
C LEU A 47 -0.52 -11.75 6.67
N PHE A 48 -0.62 -10.48 6.27
CA PHE A 48 -0.80 -9.36 7.21
C PHE A 48 -2.24 -8.87 7.32
N MET A 49 -3.06 -8.99 6.27
CA MET A 49 -4.40 -8.40 6.23
C MET A 49 -5.45 -9.29 5.52
N PRO A 50 -5.54 -10.61 5.80
CA PRO A 50 -6.44 -11.51 5.09
C PRO A 50 -7.93 -11.11 5.19
N ASP A 51 -8.32 -10.46 6.28
CA ASP A 51 -9.71 -10.05 6.56
C ASP A 51 -10.11 -8.72 5.90
N ARG A 52 -9.18 -8.03 5.23
CA ARG A 52 -9.40 -6.69 4.62
C ARG A 52 -9.12 -6.70 3.12
N PRO A 53 -9.85 -7.49 2.32
CA PRO A 53 -9.62 -7.63 0.87
C PRO A 53 -9.73 -6.31 0.11
N ASP A 54 -10.45 -5.35 0.67
CA ASP A 54 -10.57 -3.98 0.19
C ASP A 54 -9.26 -3.19 0.25
N LEU A 55 -8.32 -3.56 1.12
CA LEU A 55 -6.99 -2.92 1.25
C LEU A 55 -5.90 -3.59 0.42
N ARG A 56 -6.21 -4.69 -0.28
CA ARG A 56 -5.24 -5.36 -1.16
C ARG A 56 -4.74 -4.44 -2.26
N PHE A 57 -5.66 -3.64 -2.81
CA PHE A 57 -5.38 -2.70 -3.87
C PHE A 57 -5.77 -1.29 -3.47
N LEU A 58 -4.87 -0.37 -3.72
CA LEU A 58 -5.08 1.04 -3.46
C LEU A 58 -5.00 1.82 -4.76
N GLY A 59 -5.90 2.78 -4.92
CA GLY A 59 -5.79 3.82 -5.93
C GLY A 59 -4.84 4.91 -5.47
N VAL A 60 -4.12 5.50 -6.40
CA VAL A 60 -3.33 6.70 -6.15
C VAL A 60 -3.52 7.65 -7.33
N GLN A 61 -3.69 8.94 -7.04
CA GLN A 61 -3.79 9.93 -8.11
C GLN A 61 -2.46 9.98 -8.85
N LEU A 62 -2.50 9.91 -10.18
CA LEU A 62 -1.27 9.89 -10.98
C LEU A 62 -0.36 11.11 -10.69
N THR A 63 -0.95 12.25 -10.35
CA THR A 63 -0.23 13.49 -9.97
C THR A 63 0.56 13.38 -8.67
N THR A 64 0.23 12.43 -7.80
CA THR A 64 0.93 12.17 -6.53
C THR A 64 2.03 11.12 -6.67
N VAL A 65 2.07 10.40 -7.79
CA VAL A 65 3.11 9.41 -8.08
C VAL A 65 4.42 10.13 -8.37
N PRO A 66 5.52 9.81 -7.66
CA PRO A 66 6.82 10.41 -7.92
C PRO A 66 7.27 10.21 -9.36
N LEU A 67 7.90 11.23 -9.94
CA LEU A 67 8.47 11.16 -11.28
C LEU A 67 9.50 10.02 -11.39
N GLY A 68 9.50 9.32 -12.52
CA GLY A 68 10.36 8.16 -12.73
C GLY A 68 9.95 6.91 -11.94
N THR A 69 8.70 6.86 -11.45
CA THR A 69 8.11 5.60 -10.96
C THR A 69 7.83 4.67 -12.12
N VAL A 70 8.23 3.41 -11.97
CA VAL A 70 8.01 2.34 -12.93
C VAL A 70 7.26 1.19 -12.27
N GLU A 71 6.61 0.35 -13.09
CA GLU A 71 6.02 -0.89 -12.62
C GLU A 71 7.02 -1.72 -11.80
N GLY A 72 6.56 -2.21 -10.66
CA GLY A 72 7.38 -2.97 -9.72
C GLY A 72 8.06 -2.14 -8.63
N ASP A 73 8.02 -0.81 -8.68
CA ASP A 73 8.52 0.04 -7.60
C ASP A 73 7.75 -0.16 -6.30
N TYR A 74 8.46 -0.09 -5.16
CA TYR A 74 7.90 -0.32 -3.84
C TYR A 74 7.71 0.97 -3.06
N PHE A 75 6.63 1.03 -2.29
CA PHE A 75 6.23 2.19 -1.52
C PHE A 75 5.81 1.79 -0.11
N ARG A 76 6.19 2.61 0.87
CA ARG A 76 5.57 2.61 2.19
C ARG A 76 4.35 3.52 2.16
N VAL A 77 3.20 2.98 2.56
CA VAL A 77 1.94 3.73 2.61
C VAL A 77 1.46 3.76 4.06
N PRO A 78 1.60 4.89 4.76
CA PRO A 78 1.24 4.96 6.18
C PRO A 78 -0.27 5.16 6.41
N VAL A 79 -0.96 5.81 5.47
CA VAL A 79 -2.36 6.23 5.62
C VAL A 79 -3.06 6.16 4.28
N VAL A 80 -4.32 5.73 4.31
CA VAL A 80 -5.24 5.74 3.17
C VAL A 80 -6.56 6.37 3.55
N ASP A 81 -7.17 7.03 2.58
CA ASP A 81 -8.50 7.62 2.71
C ASP A 81 -9.49 6.88 1.82
N LEU A 82 -10.78 6.93 2.15
CA LEU A 82 -11.80 6.43 1.25
C LEU A 82 -11.76 7.21 -0.07
N LEU A 83 -11.67 6.49 -1.18
CA LEU A 83 -11.68 7.05 -2.53
C LEU A 83 -13.00 7.79 -2.74
N SER A 84 -12.95 9.03 -3.23
CA SER A 84 -14.15 9.85 -3.37
C SER A 84 -15.17 9.28 -4.38
N ASN A 85 -14.70 8.52 -5.36
CA ASN A 85 -15.51 7.83 -6.37
C ASN A 85 -15.07 6.35 -6.50
N PRO A 86 -15.48 5.46 -5.59
CA PRO A 86 -15.16 4.05 -5.68
C PRO A 86 -16.03 3.40 -6.77
N SER A 87 -15.45 3.05 -7.92
CA SER A 87 -16.25 2.57 -9.06
C SER A 87 -15.70 1.33 -9.77
N PHE A 88 -14.64 0.71 -9.26
CA PHE A 88 -14.05 -0.44 -9.94
C PHE A 88 -13.41 -1.45 -8.99
N ALA A 89 -13.30 -2.67 -9.48
CA ALA A 89 -12.64 -3.77 -8.81
C ALA A 89 -11.58 -4.36 -9.73
N ILE A 90 -10.53 -4.91 -9.13
CA ILE A 90 -9.51 -5.66 -9.83
C ILE A 90 -9.87 -7.14 -9.73
N ARG A 91 -10.03 -7.79 -10.88
CA ARG A 91 -10.29 -9.22 -10.94
C ARG A 91 -8.98 -9.97 -11.12
N LEU A 92 -8.62 -10.77 -10.13
CA LEU A 92 -7.51 -11.72 -10.22
C LEU A 92 -8.08 -13.14 -10.29
N VAL A 93 -7.85 -13.81 -11.42
CA VAL A 93 -8.38 -15.16 -11.69
C VAL A 93 -9.90 -15.17 -11.46
N ASN A 94 -10.36 -15.74 -10.34
CA ASN A 94 -11.78 -15.92 -9.99
C ASN A 94 -12.22 -15.08 -8.77
N LYS A 95 -11.40 -14.12 -8.31
CA LYS A 95 -11.71 -13.26 -7.16
C LYS A 95 -11.65 -11.79 -7.56
N GLU A 96 -12.62 -11.04 -7.09
CA GLU A 96 -12.69 -9.58 -7.30
C GLU A 96 -12.29 -8.87 -6.01
N PHE A 97 -11.46 -7.84 -6.17
CA PHE A 97 -10.97 -7.00 -5.09
C PHE A 97 -11.38 -5.55 -5.36
N PRO A 98 -12.26 -4.96 -4.55
CA PRO A 98 -12.73 -3.60 -4.79
C PRO A 98 -11.63 -2.59 -4.50
N VAL A 99 -11.49 -1.56 -5.34
CA VAL A 99 -10.56 -0.45 -5.09
C VAL A 99 -11.35 0.69 -4.45
N LEU A 100 -11.36 0.70 -3.12
CA LEU A 100 -12.13 1.65 -2.31
C LEU A 100 -11.29 2.74 -1.68
N TRP A 101 -9.96 2.58 -1.68
CA TRP A 101 -9.06 3.41 -0.89
C TRP A 101 -8.06 4.15 -1.77
N GLU A 102 -7.73 5.36 -1.35
CA GLU A 102 -6.84 6.29 -2.01
C GLU A 102 -5.62 6.57 -1.14
N VAL A 103 -4.45 6.51 -1.76
CA VAL A 103 -3.18 6.93 -1.14
C VAL A 103 -3.01 8.43 -1.33
N LYS A 104 -2.94 9.19 -0.22
CA LYS A 104 -2.60 10.62 -0.25
C LYS A 104 -1.11 10.89 -0.03
N ARG A 105 -0.43 9.99 0.69
CA ARG A 105 0.99 10.11 1.02
C ARG A 105 1.66 8.75 0.95
N MET A 106 2.85 8.72 0.37
CA MET A 106 3.65 7.52 0.23
C MET A 106 5.12 7.85 0.11
N GLU A 107 5.96 6.89 0.48
CA GLU A 107 7.41 7.02 0.44
C GLU A 107 7.98 5.92 -0.45
N LYS A 108 8.62 6.32 -1.56
CA LYS A 108 9.27 5.38 -2.47
C LYS A 108 10.46 4.73 -1.78
N ILE A 109 10.52 3.40 -1.81
CA ILE A 109 11.65 2.64 -1.27
C ILE A 109 12.74 2.61 -2.33
N VAL A 110 13.76 3.45 -2.16
CA VAL A 110 14.93 3.48 -3.06
C VAL A 110 15.89 2.37 -2.67
N ARG A 111 16.10 1.38 -3.56
CA ARG A 111 17.17 0.39 -3.40
C ARG A 111 18.52 1.10 -3.48
N GLY A 112 19.25 1.16 -2.38
CA GLY A 112 20.63 1.69 -2.34
C GLY A 112 20.93 2.75 -1.28
N LEU A 113 19.92 3.35 -0.64
CA LEU A 113 20.15 4.20 0.53
C LEU A 113 20.02 3.36 1.80
N ARG A 114 21.18 2.95 2.32
CA ARG A 114 21.36 2.47 3.70
C ARG A 114 20.90 3.57 4.66
N THR A 115 19.60 3.68 4.89
CA THR A 115 19.13 4.24 6.15
C THR A 115 19.09 3.07 7.11
N GLN A 116 20.08 3.05 8.01
CA GLN A 116 20.05 2.24 9.22
C GLN A 116 18.79 2.60 9.99
N SER A 117 17.71 1.88 9.74
CA SER A 117 16.68 1.48 10.70
C SER A 117 15.56 0.76 9.95
N GLU A 118 15.34 -0.48 10.38
CA GLU A 118 14.07 -1.21 10.31
C GLU A 118 13.73 -2.03 9.04
N LEU A 119 14.18 -3.29 9.13
CA LEU A 119 13.43 -4.54 8.90
C LEU A 119 12.74 -4.76 7.55
N ALA A 120 13.55 -4.99 6.52
CA ALA A 120 13.42 -6.13 5.60
C ALA A 120 14.63 -6.13 4.66
N TYR A 121 15.44 -7.18 4.67
CA TYR A 121 16.51 -7.34 3.69
C TYR A 121 15.97 -8.15 2.50
N ILE A 122 16.11 -7.60 1.30
CA ILE A 122 16.05 -8.39 0.07
C ILE A 122 17.45 -8.98 -0.10
N VAL A 123 17.52 -10.31 -0.20
CA VAL A 123 18.77 -11.00 -0.53
C VAL A 123 18.93 -10.91 -2.05
N ASP A 124 19.89 -10.11 -2.52
CA ASP A 124 20.33 -10.19 -3.91
C ASP A 124 21.06 -11.53 -4.11
N ARG A 125 20.72 -12.23 -5.20
CA ARG A 125 21.42 -13.44 -5.65
C ARG A 125 22.62 -13.07 -6.51
#